data_AF-A0ABD7UZX5-F1
#
_entry.id   AF-A0ABD7UZX5-F1
#
_cell.length_a   1.000
_cell.length_b   1.000
_cell.length_c   1.000
_cell.angle_alpha   90.00
_cell.angle_beta   90.00
_cell.angle_gamma   90.00
#
_symmetry.space_group_name_H-M   'P 1'
#
loop_
_entity.id
_entity.type
_entity.pdbx_description
1 polymer ?
#
loop_
_entity_poly.entity_id
_entity_poly.type
_entity_poly.pdbx_seq_one_letter_code
_entity_poly.pdbx_strand_id
1 'polypeptide(L)'
;MLATAFLAASIIARLVWDTLTVNGRNFVDLHVYRDGSAGLADGSLYLFTYAGETDFALPFTYPPFAAVVLYPLSLIPWDIVAVGWQLATFASLYACVVLALRLTGRSTGVHYLAALWTAPAIWCEPVRVTLDYGQINIFLMLGTLLAIYWARRTNGSPGDRGIIAGGVLIGLMAGIKLTPAVSGLWYLAARRPWGALWAAVSFVGTVLGCLLLFPEVTRTYYGTLLGDADRIGPVEEVMNQSLRGTLSRLVGFDVGNGWIWFVGVLVAAVVAFFAWRAVSDLLGILLVVQFLGLLVSPISWAHHWVWVVPLGIWLVHGAGARRPGARAVFAMWVVIAGLGVPWVLRVLDEYGPQPADAVVAVFGAAWPIATFVTMGWLIATRAHRDAGPADDPEAAANPEAAANPESDDRPRDVVAAAVIDRDRVLLAQRAHPAALAGKWELPGGRVESGETHAQALVREIREELGAEVEAGDGIGTPVALPNGLTLHAYRARLRSGTPAALEHLEMRWFTAAELRALDAEDVVPADRGWIPDLCRALEETRVRDAG
;
A
#
# COMPACT_ATOMS: atom_id res chain seq x y z
N MET A 1 10.16 -20.57 11.20
CA MET A 1 11.01 -20.41 12.39
C MET A 1 12.20 -19.48 12.14
N LEU A 2 13.03 -19.70 11.11
CA LEU A 2 14.21 -18.86 10.86
C LEU A 2 13.91 -17.35 10.66
N ALA A 3 12.91 -16.99 9.83
CA ALA A 3 12.57 -15.58 9.59
C ALA A 3 12.08 -14.85 10.86
N THR A 4 11.28 -15.53 11.69
CA THR A 4 10.80 -15.00 12.97
C THR A 4 11.96 -14.81 13.95
N ALA A 5 12.89 -15.76 14.02
CA ALA A 5 14.10 -15.64 14.83
C ALA A 5 14.98 -14.48 14.36
N PHE A 6 15.11 -14.27 13.05
CA PHE A 6 15.85 -13.14 12.48
C PHE A 6 15.23 -11.79 12.84
N LEU A 7 13.89 -11.66 12.74
CA LEU A 7 13.19 -10.46 13.19
C LEU A 7 13.37 -10.23 14.70
N ALA A 8 13.21 -11.26 15.52
CA ALA A 8 13.42 -11.15 16.97
C ALA A 8 14.85 -10.71 17.30
N ALA A 9 15.86 -11.30 16.65
CA ALA A 9 17.25 -10.91 16.80
C ALA A 9 17.50 -9.46 16.38
N SER A 10 16.89 -9.00 15.28
CA SER A 10 16.99 -7.61 14.83
C SER A 10 16.37 -6.62 15.84
N ILE A 11 15.19 -6.94 16.37
CA ILE A 11 14.53 -6.12 17.40
C ILE A 11 15.39 -6.08 18.67
N ILE A 12 15.89 -7.22 19.15
CA ILE A 12 16.75 -7.28 20.34
C ILE A 12 18.03 -6.47 20.11
N ALA A 13 18.68 -6.64 18.96
CA ALA A 13 19.88 -5.89 18.62
C ALA A 13 19.62 -4.38 18.58
N ARG A 14 18.48 -3.95 18.06
CA ARG A 14 18.06 -2.55 18.06
C ARG A 14 17.81 -2.03 19.48
N LEU A 15 17.11 -2.78 20.33
CA LEU A 15 16.87 -2.40 21.72
C LEU A 15 18.18 -2.30 22.52
N VAL A 16 19.13 -3.21 22.27
CA VAL A 16 20.47 -3.18 22.86
C VAL A 16 21.26 -1.97 22.36
N TRP A 17 21.23 -1.69 21.06
CA TRP A 17 21.85 -0.49 20.49
C TRP A 17 21.34 0.78 21.19
N ASP A 18 20.03 0.90 21.38
CA ASP A 18 19.42 2.07 22.03
C ASP A 18 19.83 2.23 23.50
N THR A 19 20.10 1.12 24.19
CA THR A 19 20.65 1.18 25.57
C THR A 19 22.13 1.55 25.62
N LEU A 20 22.90 1.13 24.62
CA LEU A 20 24.37 1.25 24.64
C LEU A 20 24.86 2.53 23.99
N THR A 21 24.07 3.12 23.10
CA THR A 21 24.44 4.37 22.43
C THR A 21 24.07 5.58 23.27
N VAL A 22 25.02 6.50 23.35
CA VAL A 22 24.76 7.85 23.89
C VAL A 22 23.64 8.44 23.05
N ASN A 23 22.60 8.94 23.72
CA ASN A 23 21.40 9.52 23.12
C ASN A 23 20.45 8.54 22.40
N GLY A 24 20.68 7.23 22.48
CA GLY A 24 19.88 6.20 21.79
C GLY A 24 18.40 6.10 22.22
N ARG A 25 18.02 6.82 23.28
CA ARG A 25 16.66 6.89 23.83
C ARG A 25 16.20 8.33 24.12
N ASN A 26 16.76 9.31 23.42
CA ASN A 26 16.39 10.70 23.66
C ASN A 26 14.95 10.98 23.23
N PHE A 27 14.43 10.26 22.23
CA PHE A 27 13.04 10.33 21.78
C PHE A 27 12.52 11.78 21.69
N VAL A 28 13.32 12.67 21.12
CA VAL A 28 13.11 14.13 21.19
C VAL A 28 11.75 14.54 20.64
N ASP A 29 11.26 13.88 19.59
CA ASP A 29 9.94 14.16 19.03
C ASP A 29 8.81 13.58 19.88
N LEU A 30 9.04 12.43 20.56
CA LEU A 30 8.07 11.87 21.51
C LEU A 30 7.88 12.77 22.73
N HIS A 31 8.94 13.41 23.20
CA HIS A 31 8.83 14.48 24.19
C HIS A 31 7.97 15.63 23.69
N VAL A 32 8.20 16.12 22.46
CA VAL A 32 7.36 17.17 21.86
C VAL A 32 5.89 16.74 21.78
N TYR A 33 5.62 15.50 21.34
CA TYR A 33 4.26 14.95 21.28
C TYR A 33 3.59 14.90 22.65
N ARG A 34 4.26 14.29 23.61
CA ARG A 34 3.71 14.03 24.94
C ARG A 34 3.64 15.30 25.77
N ASP A 35 4.77 15.96 25.97
CA ASP A 35 4.91 17.06 26.91
C ASP A 35 4.30 18.34 26.34
N GLY A 36 4.45 18.57 25.03
CA GLY A 36 3.78 19.67 24.36
C GLY A 36 2.26 19.56 24.42
N SER A 37 1.71 18.35 24.24
CA SER A 37 0.25 18.16 24.28
C SER A 37 -0.37 18.53 25.63
N ALA A 38 0.38 18.49 26.75
CA ALA A 38 -0.11 18.90 28.06
C ALA A 38 -0.54 20.38 28.09
N GLY A 39 0.10 21.23 27.29
CA GLY A 39 -0.24 22.66 27.14
C GLY A 39 -1.56 22.91 26.39
N LEU A 40 -2.27 21.87 25.94
CA LEU A 40 -3.61 22.03 25.36
C LEU A 40 -4.63 22.52 26.41
N ALA A 41 -4.48 22.12 27.67
CA ALA A 41 -5.46 22.40 28.73
C ALA A 41 -5.37 23.85 29.26
N ASP A 42 -4.18 24.44 29.27
CA ASP A 42 -3.91 25.79 29.78
C ASP A 42 -3.69 26.83 28.66
N GLY A 43 -3.79 26.41 27.40
CA GLY A 43 -3.62 27.26 26.23
C GLY A 43 -2.15 27.56 25.86
N SER A 44 -1.18 26.97 26.56
CA SER A 44 0.25 27.16 26.32
C SER A 44 0.83 26.27 25.22
N LEU A 45 0.01 25.47 24.52
CA LEU A 45 0.43 24.48 23.52
C LEU A 45 1.53 24.97 22.57
N TYR A 46 1.37 26.17 22.00
CA TYR A 46 2.33 26.73 21.03
C TYR A 46 3.42 27.62 21.64
N LEU A 47 3.44 27.74 22.98
CA LEU A 47 4.54 28.32 23.75
C LEU A 47 5.53 27.25 24.24
N PHE A 48 5.14 25.98 24.15
CA PHE A 48 6.00 24.85 24.51
C PHE A 48 7.21 24.76 23.58
N THR A 49 8.38 24.54 24.18
CA THR A 49 9.61 24.16 23.49
C THR A 49 10.37 23.10 24.28
N TYR A 50 10.91 22.10 23.59
CA TYR A 50 11.80 21.10 24.17
C TYR A 50 13.25 21.40 23.79
N ALA A 51 14.12 21.61 24.77
CA ALA A 51 15.53 21.93 24.56
C ALA A 51 16.48 21.00 25.35
N GLY A 52 15.97 19.88 25.89
CA GLY A 52 16.73 19.04 26.81
C GLY A 52 17.88 18.28 26.13
N GLU A 53 17.71 17.92 24.87
CA GLU A 53 18.60 16.97 24.14
C GLU A 53 18.92 17.46 22.72
N THR A 54 18.73 18.75 22.43
CA THR A 54 18.84 19.35 21.10
C THR A 54 19.52 20.72 21.14
N ASP A 55 20.33 21.04 20.12
CA ASP A 55 21.00 22.35 20.00
C ASP A 55 20.04 23.51 19.68
N PHE A 56 18.84 23.18 19.20
CA PHE A 56 17.73 24.11 18.97
C PHE A 56 16.49 23.63 19.72
N ALA A 57 15.75 24.58 20.32
CA ALA A 57 14.55 24.27 21.08
C ALA A 57 13.40 23.88 20.14
N LEU A 58 12.95 22.63 20.20
CA LEU A 58 11.91 22.08 19.33
C LEU A 58 10.51 22.50 19.81
N PRO A 59 9.76 23.31 19.04
CA PRO A 59 8.40 23.70 19.43
C PRO A 59 7.37 22.61 19.09
N PHE A 60 6.18 22.73 19.65
CA PHE A 60 5.04 21.95 19.16
C PHE A 60 4.58 22.45 17.78
N THR A 61 4.84 21.69 16.72
CA THR A 61 4.60 22.13 15.32
C THR A 61 3.34 21.55 14.68
N TYR A 62 2.59 20.71 15.41
CA TYR A 62 1.48 19.92 14.87
C TYR A 62 0.12 20.65 15.01
N PRO A 63 -0.90 20.28 14.22
CA PRO A 63 -2.23 20.84 14.39
C PRO A 63 -2.82 20.55 15.77
N PRO A 64 -3.77 21.35 16.27
CA PRO A 64 -4.33 21.18 17.62
C PRO A 64 -4.95 19.80 17.85
N PHE A 65 -5.51 19.18 16.81
CA PHE A 65 -6.08 17.83 16.91
C PHE A 65 -5.03 16.77 17.25
N ALA A 66 -3.76 16.98 16.88
CA ALA A 66 -2.66 16.13 17.33
C ALA A 66 -2.52 16.15 18.85
N ALA A 67 -2.59 17.34 19.46
CA ALA A 67 -2.54 17.48 20.92
C ALA A 67 -3.74 16.79 21.57
N VAL A 68 -4.95 16.86 21.00
CA VAL A 68 -6.12 16.13 21.52
C VAL A 68 -5.87 14.62 21.54
N VAL A 69 -5.31 14.07 20.46
CA VAL A 69 -5.04 12.62 20.33
C VAL A 69 -3.90 12.17 21.24
N LEU A 70 -2.87 13.01 21.42
CA LEU A 70 -1.64 12.67 22.14
C LEU A 70 -1.67 13.08 23.61
N TYR A 71 -2.60 13.95 24.03
CA TYR A 71 -2.78 14.39 25.42
C TYR A 71 -2.82 13.25 26.44
N PRO A 72 -3.51 12.11 26.19
CA PRO A 72 -3.51 10.99 27.14
C PRO A 72 -2.12 10.45 27.46
N LEU A 73 -1.13 10.58 26.56
CA LEU A 73 0.25 10.16 26.82
C LEU A 73 0.93 11.01 27.89
N SER A 74 0.52 12.27 28.04
CA SER A 74 1.07 13.17 29.07
C SER A 74 0.74 12.70 30.49
N LEU A 75 -0.34 11.92 30.64
CA LEU A 75 -0.81 11.36 31.91
C LEU A 75 -0.09 10.07 32.33
N ILE A 76 0.69 9.48 31.43
CA ILE A 76 1.37 8.19 31.63
C ILE A 76 2.85 8.46 31.99
N PRO A 77 3.44 7.71 32.94
CA PRO A 77 4.87 7.80 33.24
C PRO A 77 5.75 7.62 31.99
N TRP A 78 6.80 8.44 31.88
CA TRP A 78 7.67 8.51 30.69
C TRP A 78 8.20 7.14 30.24
N ASP A 79 8.75 6.35 31.16
CA ASP A 79 9.36 5.05 30.80
C ASP A 79 8.36 4.09 30.15
N ILE A 80 7.10 4.13 30.60
CA ILE A 80 6.02 3.32 30.03
C ILE A 80 5.67 3.82 28.63
N VAL A 81 5.61 5.15 28.43
CA VAL A 81 5.37 5.75 27.11
C VAL A 81 6.51 5.40 26.15
N ALA A 82 7.76 5.58 26.56
CA ALA A 82 8.94 5.32 25.74
C ALA A 82 8.99 3.85 25.26
N VAL A 83 8.88 2.89 26.19
CA VAL A 83 8.89 1.46 25.85
C VAL A 83 7.66 1.08 25.02
N GLY A 84 6.47 1.53 25.42
CA GLY A 84 5.23 1.25 24.72
C GLY A 84 5.23 1.79 23.29
N TRP A 85 5.72 3.01 23.09
CA TRP A 85 5.83 3.65 21.78
C TRP A 85 6.79 2.90 20.86
N GLN A 86 7.93 2.46 21.39
CA GLN A 86 8.90 1.69 20.63
C GLN A 86 8.35 0.33 20.19
N LEU A 87 7.70 -0.41 21.09
CA LEU A 87 7.05 -1.68 20.77
C LEU A 87 5.92 -1.48 19.74
N ALA A 88 5.11 -0.44 19.92
CA ALA A 88 4.05 -0.08 18.98
C ALA A 88 4.61 0.28 17.59
N THR A 89 5.79 0.93 17.55
CA THR A 89 6.47 1.26 16.29
C THR A 89 6.93 0.00 15.55
N PHE A 90 7.55 -0.96 16.24
CA PHE A 90 7.93 -2.25 15.63
C PHE A 90 6.71 -3.03 15.12
N ALA A 91 5.65 -3.11 15.93
CA ALA A 91 4.41 -3.78 15.53
C ALA A 91 3.78 -3.09 14.31
N SER A 92 3.79 -1.76 14.28
CA SER A 92 3.25 -0.98 13.17
C SER A 92 4.08 -1.12 11.90
N LEU A 93 5.40 -1.16 11.99
CA LEU A 93 6.28 -1.42 10.86
C LEU A 93 6.00 -2.80 10.27
N TYR A 94 5.90 -3.84 11.11
CA TYR A 94 5.54 -5.19 10.69
C TYR A 94 4.18 -5.22 9.98
N ALA A 95 3.18 -4.54 10.55
CA ALA A 95 1.85 -4.43 9.94
C ALA A 95 1.88 -3.68 8.60
N CYS A 96 2.67 -2.60 8.47
CA CYS A 96 2.87 -1.91 7.20
C CYS A 96 3.45 -2.84 6.14
N VAL A 97 4.46 -3.64 6.48
CA VAL A 97 5.07 -4.61 5.58
C VAL A 97 4.06 -5.68 5.16
N VAL A 98 3.27 -6.22 6.09
CA VAL A 98 2.19 -7.18 5.77
C VAL A 98 1.17 -6.57 4.81
N LEU A 99 0.71 -5.34 5.06
CA LEU A 99 -0.26 -4.67 4.20
C LEU A 99 0.31 -4.36 2.83
N ALA A 100 1.56 -3.90 2.75
CA ALA A 100 2.24 -3.67 1.48
C ALA A 100 2.33 -4.96 0.64
N LEU A 101 2.75 -6.08 1.24
CA LEU A 101 2.78 -7.40 0.58
C LEU A 101 1.38 -7.87 0.14
N ARG A 102 0.34 -7.65 0.95
CA ARG A 102 -1.03 -7.99 0.55
C ARG A 102 -1.53 -7.11 -0.60
N LEU A 103 -1.13 -5.83 -0.63
CA LEU A 103 -1.46 -4.92 -1.73
C LEU A 103 -0.73 -5.27 -3.03
N THR A 104 0.36 -6.04 -2.99
CA THR A 104 0.95 -6.65 -4.20
C THR A 104 0.24 -7.93 -4.66
N GLY A 105 -0.81 -8.36 -3.95
CA GLY A 105 -1.56 -9.58 -4.25
C GLY A 105 -1.02 -10.83 -3.56
N ARG A 106 -0.04 -10.74 -2.65
CA ARG A 106 0.45 -11.93 -1.92
C ARG A 106 -0.47 -12.29 -0.76
N SER A 107 -0.94 -13.53 -0.74
CA SER A 107 -1.70 -14.16 0.35
C SER A 107 -0.83 -15.17 1.12
N THR A 108 -0.18 -16.08 0.39
CA THR A 108 0.61 -17.18 0.96
C THR A 108 1.99 -16.72 1.44
N GLY A 109 2.42 -17.20 2.61
CA GLY A 109 3.74 -16.92 3.17
C GLY A 109 3.97 -15.47 3.59
N VAL A 110 2.92 -14.64 3.64
CA VAL A 110 3.03 -13.19 3.89
C VAL A 110 3.75 -12.88 5.20
N HIS A 111 3.49 -13.64 6.26
CA HIS A 111 4.11 -13.43 7.57
C HIS A 111 5.59 -13.81 7.62
N TYR A 112 6.00 -14.80 6.81
CA TYR A 112 7.40 -15.17 6.64
C TYR A 112 8.17 -14.06 5.94
N LEU A 113 7.65 -13.59 4.79
CA LEU A 113 8.25 -12.46 4.06
C LEU A 113 8.23 -11.18 4.89
N ALA A 114 7.15 -10.93 5.63
CA ALA A 114 7.05 -9.75 6.46
C ALA A 114 8.14 -9.73 7.54
N ALA A 115 8.45 -10.87 8.14
CA ALA A 115 9.57 -10.96 9.08
C ALA A 115 10.92 -10.69 8.40
N LEU A 116 11.16 -11.23 7.20
CA LEU A 116 12.38 -10.99 6.43
C LEU A 116 12.55 -9.54 5.96
N TRP A 117 11.46 -8.83 5.69
CA TRP A 117 11.50 -7.41 5.30
C TRP A 117 11.61 -6.48 6.51
N THR A 118 10.88 -6.77 7.58
CA THR A 118 10.87 -5.93 8.78
C THR A 118 12.24 -5.91 9.46
N ALA A 119 12.92 -7.06 9.52
CA ALA A 119 14.20 -7.20 10.19
C ALA A 119 15.30 -6.24 9.69
N PRO A 120 15.61 -6.15 8.38
CA PRO A 120 16.55 -5.16 7.85
C PRO A 120 15.94 -3.76 7.78
N ALA A 121 14.62 -3.61 7.59
CA ALA A 121 13.97 -2.31 7.53
C ALA A 121 14.14 -1.50 8.83
N ILE A 122 14.25 -2.16 10.00
CA ILE A 122 14.55 -1.50 11.29
C ILE A 122 15.83 -0.63 11.21
N TRP A 123 16.78 -1.01 10.36
CA TRP A 123 18.11 -0.39 10.28
C TRP A 123 18.24 0.62 9.13
N CYS A 124 17.28 0.68 8.20
CA CYS A 124 17.34 1.71 7.17
C CYS A 124 17.08 3.09 7.77
N GLU A 125 17.74 4.12 7.24
CA GLU A 125 17.78 5.45 7.85
C GLU A 125 16.40 6.03 8.20
N PRO A 126 15.38 6.06 7.32
CA PRO A 126 14.08 6.61 7.69
C PRO A 126 13.44 5.95 8.91
N VAL A 127 13.57 4.62 9.01
CA VAL A 127 12.96 3.82 10.09
C VAL A 127 13.80 3.92 11.35
N ARG A 128 15.13 3.83 11.23
CA ARG A 128 16.05 3.99 12.34
C ARG A 128 15.89 5.37 13.00
N VAL A 129 15.89 6.44 12.21
CA VAL A 129 15.66 7.81 12.72
C VAL A 129 14.26 7.95 13.32
N THR A 130 13.25 7.25 12.76
CA THR A 130 11.92 7.22 13.36
C THR A 130 11.94 6.61 14.76
N LEU A 131 12.69 5.52 14.94
CA LEU A 131 12.87 4.87 16.25
C LEU A 131 13.71 5.73 17.19
N ASP A 132 14.80 6.35 16.72
CA ASP A 132 15.70 7.20 17.51
C ASP A 132 14.94 8.39 18.12
N TYR A 133 14.06 9.04 17.35
CA TYR A 133 13.33 10.23 17.81
C TYR A 133 11.93 9.95 18.36
N GLY A 134 11.42 8.72 18.23
CA GLY A 134 10.04 8.39 18.61
C GLY A 134 9.00 9.06 17.70
N GLN A 135 9.29 9.14 16.40
CA GLN A 135 8.44 9.80 15.41
C GLN A 135 7.15 9.03 15.12
N ILE A 136 6.08 9.76 14.75
CA ILE A 136 4.76 9.18 14.49
C ILE A 136 4.61 8.58 13.07
N ASN A 137 5.60 8.75 12.18
CA ASN A 137 5.43 8.56 10.73
C ASN A 137 5.08 7.11 10.33
N ILE A 138 5.57 6.10 11.05
CA ILE A 138 5.21 4.70 10.78
C ILE A 138 3.74 4.43 11.11
N PHE A 139 3.17 5.06 12.13
CA PHE A 139 1.73 4.97 12.43
C PHE A 139 0.88 5.63 11.33
N LEU A 140 1.34 6.76 10.80
CA LEU A 140 0.66 7.44 9.68
C LEU A 140 0.75 6.64 8.37
N MET A 141 1.91 6.01 8.12
CA MET A 141 2.07 5.06 7.01
C MET A 141 1.13 3.86 7.18
N LEU A 142 1.03 3.29 8.39
CA LEU A 142 0.12 2.19 8.69
C LEU A 142 -1.32 2.56 8.41
N GLY A 143 -1.79 3.70 8.94
CA GLY A 143 -3.15 4.17 8.71
C GLY A 143 -3.43 4.45 7.23
N THR A 144 -2.44 4.96 6.48
CA THR A 144 -2.60 5.20 5.04
C THR A 144 -2.68 3.89 4.25
N LEU A 145 -1.84 2.90 4.58
CA LEU A 145 -1.90 1.56 3.98
C LEU A 145 -3.22 0.86 4.34
N LEU A 146 -3.72 1.02 5.57
CA LEU A 146 -5.04 0.50 5.99
C LEU A 146 -6.18 1.15 5.22
N ALA A 147 -6.19 2.48 5.09
CA ALA A 147 -7.20 3.21 4.33
C ALA A 147 -7.30 2.70 2.89
N ILE A 148 -6.15 2.49 2.25
CA ILE A 148 -6.06 1.97 0.90
C ILE A 148 -6.45 0.51 0.82
N TYR A 149 -6.02 -0.29 1.80
CA TYR A 149 -6.38 -1.68 1.90
C TYR A 149 -7.90 -1.84 2.03
N TRP A 150 -8.59 -1.06 2.87
CA TRP A 150 -10.06 -1.09 2.97
C TRP A 150 -10.74 -0.63 1.69
N ALA A 151 -10.20 0.41 1.04
CA ALA A 151 -10.72 0.86 -0.23
C ALA A 151 -10.50 -0.17 -1.36
N ARG A 152 -9.53 -1.09 -1.28
CA ARG A 152 -9.08 -1.91 -2.43
C ARG A 152 -10.17 -2.68 -3.15
N ARG A 153 -11.14 -3.27 -2.43
CA ARG A 153 -12.20 -4.14 -2.98
C ARG A 153 -13.49 -3.39 -3.38
N THR A 154 -13.43 -2.06 -3.43
CA THR A 154 -14.61 -1.21 -3.62
C THR A 154 -14.80 -0.79 -5.08
N ASN A 155 -16.07 -0.60 -5.47
CA ASN A 155 -16.44 -0.02 -6.78
C ASN A 155 -16.30 1.52 -6.80
N GLY A 156 -15.79 2.13 -5.74
CA GLY A 156 -15.63 3.58 -5.64
C GLY A 156 -16.93 4.37 -5.46
N SER A 157 -18.03 3.69 -5.10
CA SER A 157 -19.34 4.32 -4.84
C SER A 157 -19.32 5.22 -3.59
N PRO A 158 -20.09 6.32 -3.55
CA PRO A 158 -20.15 7.24 -2.41
C PRO A 158 -20.55 6.57 -1.09
N GLY A 159 -21.39 5.54 -1.15
CA GLY A 159 -21.90 4.81 0.02
C GLY A 159 -21.05 3.60 0.44
N ASP A 160 -19.93 3.35 -0.25
CA ASP A 160 -19.09 2.20 0.05
C ASP A 160 -18.36 2.38 1.40
N ARG A 161 -18.54 1.41 2.31
CA ARG A 161 -17.98 1.45 3.66
C ARG A 161 -16.46 1.52 3.67
N GLY A 162 -15.78 0.84 2.75
CA GLY A 162 -14.31 0.88 2.63
C GLY A 162 -13.80 2.22 2.13
N ILE A 163 -14.54 2.87 1.22
CA ILE A 163 -14.24 4.24 0.75
C ILE A 163 -14.44 5.25 1.87
N ILE A 164 -15.57 5.19 2.59
CA ILE A 164 -15.86 6.10 3.70
C ILE A 164 -14.82 5.92 4.81
N ALA A 165 -14.62 4.69 5.29
CA ALA A 165 -13.70 4.42 6.39
C ALA A 165 -12.27 4.81 6.05
N GLY A 166 -11.80 4.48 4.84
CA GLY A 166 -10.46 4.87 4.40
C GLY A 166 -10.30 6.38 4.25
N GLY A 167 -11.28 7.07 3.63
CA GLY A 167 -11.27 8.52 3.53
C GLY A 167 -11.23 9.20 4.90
N VAL A 168 -12.14 8.81 5.80
CA VAL A 168 -12.17 9.30 7.18
C VAL A 168 -10.84 9.09 7.88
N LEU A 169 -10.23 7.91 7.77
CA LEU A 169 -8.93 7.64 8.38
C LEU A 169 -7.84 8.58 7.85
N ILE A 170 -7.79 8.85 6.53
CA ILE A 170 -6.86 9.84 5.95
C ILE A 170 -7.11 11.24 6.55
N GLY A 171 -8.36 11.66 6.68
CA GLY A 171 -8.72 12.97 7.24
C GLY A 171 -8.35 13.14 8.71
N LEU A 172 -8.60 12.12 9.54
CA LEU A 172 -8.19 12.10 10.94
C LEU A 172 -6.66 12.18 11.09
N MET A 173 -5.92 11.41 10.28
CA MET A 173 -4.46 11.46 10.27
C MET A 173 -3.92 12.81 9.80
N ALA A 174 -4.54 13.43 8.80
CA ALA A 174 -4.22 14.80 8.37
C ALA A 174 -4.42 15.82 9.50
N GLY A 175 -5.42 15.60 10.37
CA GLY A 175 -5.63 16.38 11.58
C GLY A 175 -4.51 16.20 12.62
N ILE A 176 -3.86 15.04 12.67
CA ILE A 176 -2.72 14.79 13.59
C ILE A 176 -1.42 15.37 13.02
N LYS A 177 -1.19 15.22 11.72
CA LYS A 177 -0.02 15.78 11.00
C LYS A 177 -0.47 16.02 9.58
N LEU A 178 -0.16 17.15 8.97
CA LEU A 178 -0.72 17.49 7.65
C LEU A 178 -0.26 16.56 6.51
N THR A 179 0.85 15.84 6.68
CA THR A 179 1.47 15.03 5.62
C THR A 179 0.55 13.97 4.97
N PRO A 180 -0.31 13.23 5.69
CA PRO A 180 -1.20 12.24 5.09
C PRO A 180 -2.31 12.86 4.25
N ALA A 181 -2.54 14.18 4.29
CA ALA A 181 -3.52 14.85 3.42
C ALA A 181 -3.22 14.61 1.93
N VAL A 182 -1.94 14.45 1.55
CA VAL A 182 -1.55 14.14 0.17
C VAL A 182 -2.15 12.81 -0.32
N SER A 183 -2.46 11.87 0.59
CA SER A 183 -3.14 10.61 0.27
C SER A 183 -4.56 10.81 -0.27
N GLY A 184 -5.16 12.00 -0.11
CA GLY A 184 -6.40 12.35 -0.83
C GLY A 184 -6.20 12.32 -2.36
N LEU A 185 -5.01 12.67 -2.86
CA LEU A 185 -4.67 12.56 -4.28
C LEU A 185 -4.65 11.11 -4.76
N TRP A 186 -4.33 10.14 -3.88
CA TRP A 186 -4.41 8.73 -4.23
C TRP A 186 -5.83 8.32 -4.60
N TYR A 187 -6.84 8.78 -3.86
CA TYR A 187 -8.24 8.49 -4.18
C TYR A 187 -8.63 9.06 -5.55
N LEU A 188 -8.19 10.27 -5.88
CA LEU A 188 -8.42 10.87 -7.21
C LEU A 188 -7.69 10.06 -8.31
N ALA A 189 -6.41 9.76 -8.08
CA ALA A 189 -5.55 9.02 -8.99
C ALA A 189 -6.01 7.56 -9.21
N ALA A 190 -6.64 6.95 -8.21
CA ALA A 190 -7.26 5.64 -8.25
C ALA A 190 -8.72 5.67 -8.74
N ARG A 191 -9.21 6.83 -9.21
CA ARG A 191 -10.60 7.04 -9.70
C ARG A 191 -11.69 6.72 -8.66
N ARG A 192 -11.45 7.12 -7.42
CA ARG A 192 -12.32 6.92 -6.24
C ARG A 192 -12.57 8.25 -5.52
N PRO A 193 -13.14 9.25 -6.21
CA PRO A 193 -13.16 10.64 -5.72
C PRO A 193 -13.89 10.81 -4.39
N TRP A 194 -14.87 9.96 -4.09
CA TRP A 194 -15.60 10.00 -2.83
C TRP A 194 -14.72 9.76 -1.61
N GLY A 195 -13.65 8.97 -1.73
CA GLY A 195 -12.70 8.80 -0.62
C GLY A 195 -11.90 10.07 -0.34
N ALA A 196 -11.57 10.85 -1.39
CA ALA A 196 -10.96 12.17 -1.22
C ALA A 196 -11.93 13.16 -0.54
N LEU A 197 -13.22 13.12 -0.90
CA LEU A 197 -14.25 13.91 -0.22
C LEU A 197 -14.35 13.54 1.27
N TRP A 198 -14.43 12.25 1.61
CA TRP A 198 -14.51 11.82 3.00
C TRP A 198 -13.25 12.17 3.81
N ALA A 199 -12.07 12.15 3.18
CA ALA A 199 -10.85 12.66 3.78
C ALA A 199 -10.94 14.16 4.08
N ALA A 200 -11.43 14.96 3.13
CA ALA A 200 -11.62 16.40 3.34
C ALA A 200 -12.65 16.69 4.44
N VAL A 201 -13.81 16.01 4.40
CA VAL A 201 -14.87 16.15 5.41
C VAL A 201 -14.36 15.79 6.80
N SER A 202 -13.65 14.67 6.94
CA SER A 202 -13.10 14.26 8.22
C SER A 202 -12.02 15.21 8.73
N PHE A 203 -11.12 15.68 7.85
CA PHE A 203 -10.12 16.68 8.21
C PHE A 203 -10.77 17.98 8.69
N VAL A 204 -11.74 18.52 7.95
CA VAL A 204 -12.53 19.68 8.35
C VAL A 204 -13.22 19.43 9.70
N GLY A 205 -13.75 18.23 9.92
CA GLY A 205 -14.31 17.82 11.21
C GLY A 205 -13.31 17.94 12.37
N THR A 206 -12.05 17.55 12.17
CA THR A 206 -11.00 17.74 13.19
C THR A 206 -10.76 19.22 13.48
N VAL A 207 -10.74 20.06 12.45
CA VAL A 207 -10.52 21.52 12.59
C VAL A 207 -11.70 22.17 13.31
N LEU A 208 -12.93 21.89 12.89
CA LEU A 208 -14.14 22.46 13.50
C LEU A 208 -14.33 21.99 14.94
N GLY A 209 -14.03 20.72 15.23
CA GLY A 209 -14.04 20.19 16.60
C GLY A 209 -13.05 20.92 17.49
N CYS A 210 -11.81 21.11 17.03
CA CYS A 210 -10.81 21.90 17.76
C CYS A 210 -11.18 23.38 17.86
N LEU A 211 -11.80 23.98 16.84
CA LEU A 211 -12.25 25.37 16.90
C LEU A 211 -13.36 25.56 17.94
N LEU A 212 -14.24 24.57 18.11
CA LEU A 212 -15.30 24.59 19.11
C LEU A 212 -14.76 24.43 20.54
N LEU A 213 -13.78 23.54 20.74
CA LEU A 213 -13.26 23.20 22.06
C LEU A 213 -12.08 24.08 22.51
N PHE A 214 -11.23 24.49 21.56
CA PHE A 214 -9.96 25.21 21.76
C PHE A 214 -9.80 26.34 20.72
N PRO A 215 -10.70 27.35 20.73
CA PRO A 215 -10.76 28.35 19.65
C PRO A 215 -9.47 29.14 19.46
N GLU A 216 -8.84 29.62 20.53
CA GLU A 216 -7.63 30.46 20.43
C GLU A 216 -6.40 29.68 19.95
N VAL A 217 -6.21 28.46 20.48
CA VAL A 217 -5.16 27.53 20.02
C VAL A 217 -5.35 27.22 18.53
N THR A 218 -6.59 26.94 18.12
CA THR A 218 -6.91 26.59 16.72
C THR A 218 -6.70 27.77 15.76
N ARG A 219 -7.14 28.98 16.14
CA ARG A 219 -6.91 30.20 15.34
C ARG A 219 -5.43 30.53 15.23
N THR A 220 -4.66 30.37 16.30
CA THR A 220 -3.22 30.59 16.30
C THR A 220 -2.52 29.68 15.30
N TYR A 221 -2.85 28.37 15.32
CA TYR A 221 -2.27 27.42 14.38
C TYR A 221 -2.62 27.73 12.92
N TYR A 222 -3.91 27.77 12.58
CA TYR A 222 -4.36 27.89 11.20
C TYR A 222 -4.24 29.32 10.63
N GLY A 223 -4.16 30.35 11.50
CA GLY A 223 -4.05 31.74 11.09
C GLY A 223 -2.61 32.25 11.02
N THR A 224 -1.75 31.84 11.96
CA THR A 224 -0.40 32.41 12.10
C THR A 224 0.69 31.38 11.82
N LEU A 225 0.57 30.18 12.39
CA LEU A 225 1.67 29.21 12.38
C LEU A 225 1.68 28.32 11.14
N LEU A 226 0.55 28.12 10.47
CA LEU A 226 0.48 27.27 9.29
C LEU A 226 1.28 27.89 8.13
N GLY A 227 2.34 27.20 7.69
CA GLY A 227 3.20 27.66 6.61
C GLY A 227 4.46 28.41 7.05
N ASP A 228 4.59 28.71 8.34
CA ASP A 228 5.84 29.22 8.94
C ASP A 228 6.82 28.05 9.10
N ALA A 229 7.69 27.88 8.11
CA ALA A 229 8.70 26.82 8.06
C ALA A 229 9.90 27.12 8.97
N ASP A 230 10.19 28.40 9.22
CA ASP A 230 11.38 28.83 9.95
C ASP A 230 11.32 28.39 11.42
N ARG A 231 10.10 28.20 11.96
CA ARG A 231 9.90 27.64 13.31
C ARG A 231 10.19 26.15 13.44
N ILE A 232 10.20 25.41 12.33
CA ILE A 232 10.24 23.94 12.35
C ILE A 232 11.68 23.43 12.43
N GLY A 233 12.62 24.17 11.83
CA GLY A 233 14.04 23.86 11.82
C GLY A 233 14.75 24.42 10.58
N PRO A 234 16.09 24.33 10.53
CA PRO A 234 16.89 24.86 9.43
C PRO A 234 16.56 24.16 8.11
N VAL A 235 16.22 24.94 7.08
CA VAL A 235 15.72 24.42 5.79
C VAL A 235 16.85 23.76 5.00
N GLU A 236 18.05 24.30 5.10
CA GLU A 236 19.27 23.86 4.42
C GLU A 236 19.86 22.58 5.02
N GLU A 237 19.46 22.19 6.23
CA GLU A 237 20.02 21.01 6.91
C GLU A 237 19.94 19.76 6.03
N VAL A 238 21.03 18.99 5.99
CA VAL A 238 21.15 17.82 5.11
C VAL A 238 20.08 16.77 5.38
N MET A 239 19.55 16.71 6.59
CA MET A 239 18.44 15.80 6.94
C MET A 239 17.12 16.20 6.27
N ASN A 240 16.96 17.46 5.85
CA ASN A 240 15.81 17.93 5.08
C ASN A 240 15.94 17.52 3.60
N GLN A 241 15.26 16.43 3.25
CA GLN A 241 15.22 15.85 1.92
C GLN A 241 14.02 16.36 1.09
N SER A 242 13.44 17.51 1.43
CA SER A 242 12.46 18.18 0.55
C SER A 242 13.11 18.78 -0.70
N LEU A 243 12.28 19.16 -1.68
CA LEU A 243 12.74 19.91 -2.83
C LEU A 243 13.22 21.32 -2.44
N ARG A 244 12.56 21.98 -1.46
CA ARG A 244 13.02 23.27 -0.93
C ARG A 244 14.42 23.15 -0.34
N GLY A 245 14.64 22.22 0.58
CA GLY A 245 15.96 22.01 1.20
C GLY A 245 17.04 21.68 0.17
N THR A 246 16.71 20.83 -0.82
CA THR A 246 17.62 20.51 -1.93
C THR A 246 18.01 21.73 -2.74
N LEU A 247 17.03 22.51 -3.19
CA LEU A 247 17.27 23.71 -3.99
C LEU A 247 18.05 24.74 -3.18
N SER A 248 17.70 24.95 -1.91
CA SER A 248 18.39 25.87 -1.02
C SER A 248 19.87 25.53 -0.84
N ARG A 249 20.20 24.24 -0.65
CA ARG A 249 21.60 23.78 -0.61
C ARG A 249 22.34 23.98 -1.94
N LEU A 250 21.67 23.76 -3.07
CA LEU A 250 22.28 23.91 -4.40
C LEU A 250 22.57 25.38 -4.76
N VAL A 251 21.72 26.31 -4.34
CA VAL A 251 21.88 27.75 -4.65
C VAL A 251 22.61 28.54 -3.56
N GLY A 252 22.80 27.95 -2.36
CA GLY A 252 23.52 28.56 -1.24
C GLY A 252 22.71 29.55 -0.39
N PHE A 253 21.38 29.59 -0.55
CA PHE A 253 20.47 30.39 0.29
C PHE A 253 19.08 29.76 0.30
N ASP A 254 18.25 30.09 1.31
CA ASP A 254 16.88 29.56 1.35
C ASP A 254 16.00 30.11 0.23
N VAL A 255 15.57 29.24 -0.69
CA VAL A 255 14.72 29.61 -1.83
C VAL A 255 13.28 29.99 -1.41
N GLY A 256 12.90 29.69 -0.16
CA GLY A 256 11.57 29.97 0.37
C GLY A 256 10.46 29.32 -0.46
N ASN A 257 9.30 29.99 -0.52
CA ASN A 257 8.21 29.66 -1.45
C ASN A 257 8.29 30.54 -2.71
N GLY A 258 9.50 30.90 -3.15
CA GLY A 258 9.73 31.75 -4.32
C GLY A 258 9.58 31.02 -5.65
N TRP A 259 9.84 31.72 -6.75
CA TRP A 259 9.68 31.18 -8.11
C TRP A 259 10.55 29.93 -8.38
N ILE A 260 11.75 29.84 -7.79
CA ILE A 260 12.65 28.67 -7.91
C ILE A 260 11.96 27.42 -7.35
N TRP A 261 11.39 27.54 -6.16
CA TRP A 261 10.63 26.46 -5.52
C TRP A 261 9.38 26.10 -6.33
N PHE A 262 8.61 27.08 -6.79
CA PHE A 262 7.42 26.83 -7.62
C PHE A 262 7.73 26.09 -8.92
N VAL A 263 8.79 26.47 -9.62
CA VAL A 263 9.24 25.77 -10.83
C VAL A 263 9.63 24.33 -10.49
N GLY A 264 10.36 24.12 -9.40
CA GLY A 264 10.70 22.78 -8.91
C GLY A 264 9.45 21.93 -8.63
N VAL A 265 8.47 22.48 -7.91
CA VAL A 265 7.20 21.80 -7.60
C VAL A 265 6.43 21.47 -8.86
N LEU A 266 6.39 22.38 -9.84
CA LEU A 266 5.75 22.12 -11.14
C LEU A 266 6.42 20.96 -11.87
N VAL A 267 7.76 20.93 -11.92
CA VAL A 267 8.52 19.82 -12.53
C VAL A 267 8.22 18.51 -11.80
N ALA A 268 8.26 18.50 -10.46
CA ALA A 268 7.92 17.32 -9.66
C ALA A 268 6.50 16.83 -9.93
N ALA A 269 5.51 17.73 -9.99
CA ALA A 269 4.13 17.40 -10.28
C ALA A 269 3.94 16.84 -11.69
N VAL A 270 4.61 17.41 -12.70
CA VAL A 270 4.56 16.92 -14.09
C VAL A 270 5.17 15.52 -14.21
N VAL A 271 6.35 15.30 -13.61
CA VAL A 271 7.01 13.99 -13.59
C VAL A 271 6.15 12.97 -12.85
N ALA A 272 5.61 13.32 -11.67
CA ALA A 272 4.72 12.45 -10.91
C ALA A 272 3.42 12.13 -11.67
N PHE A 273 2.86 13.10 -12.40
CA PHE A 273 1.69 12.86 -13.25
C PHE A 273 1.97 11.80 -14.31
N PHE A 274 3.08 11.92 -15.06
CA PHE A 274 3.44 10.91 -16.05
C PHE A 274 3.81 9.56 -15.43
N ALA A 275 4.50 9.55 -14.29
CA ALA A 275 4.81 8.32 -13.54
C ALA A 275 3.53 7.62 -13.05
N TRP A 276 2.56 8.36 -12.53
CA TRP A 276 1.23 7.84 -12.19
C TRP A 276 0.53 7.26 -13.43
N ARG A 277 0.66 7.92 -14.59
CA ARG A 277 0.12 7.42 -15.87
C ARG A 277 0.78 6.10 -16.30
N ALA A 278 1.99 5.79 -15.84
CA ALA A 278 2.72 4.56 -16.13
C ALA A 278 2.51 3.39 -15.14
N VAL A 279 1.73 3.60 -14.07
CA VAL A 279 1.47 2.60 -13.01
C VAL A 279 -0.02 2.29 -12.92
N SER A 280 -0.40 1.01 -12.79
CA SER A 280 -1.80 0.56 -12.78
C SER A 280 -2.27 0.00 -11.43
N ASP A 281 -1.36 -0.45 -10.56
CA ASP A 281 -1.70 -1.07 -9.29
C ASP A 281 -1.79 -0.05 -8.13
N LEU A 282 -2.61 -0.38 -7.12
CA LEU A 282 -2.95 0.52 -6.02
C LEU A 282 -1.73 0.98 -5.20
N LEU A 283 -0.78 0.07 -4.94
CA LEU A 283 0.42 0.38 -4.16
C LEU A 283 1.36 1.29 -4.93
N GLY A 284 1.59 1.00 -6.22
CA GLY A 284 2.43 1.87 -7.05
C GLY A 284 1.84 3.28 -7.22
N ILE A 285 0.52 3.43 -7.36
CA ILE A 285 -0.14 4.76 -7.36
C ILE A 285 0.11 5.48 -6.04
N LEU A 286 0.00 4.78 -4.90
CA LEU A 286 0.26 5.35 -3.58
C LEU A 286 1.70 5.85 -3.48
N LEU A 287 2.66 5.03 -3.88
CA LEU A 287 4.08 5.40 -3.83
C LEU A 287 4.35 6.69 -4.60
N VAL A 288 3.86 6.81 -5.84
CA VAL A 288 4.01 8.05 -6.63
C VAL A 288 3.46 9.27 -5.89
N VAL A 289 2.28 9.14 -5.27
CA VAL A 289 1.63 10.21 -4.50
C VAL A 289 2.44 10.58 -3.25
N GLN A 290 2.94 9.61 -2.49
CA GLN A 290 3.71 9.87 -1.27
C GLN A 290 5.06 10.50 -1.58
N PHE A 291 5.76 10.01 -2.59
CA PHE A 291 7.03 10.60 -3.03
C PHE A 291 6.85 12.03 -3.57
N LEU A 292 5.75 12.30 -4.31
CA LEU A 292 5.41 13.68 -4.68
C LEU A 292 5.18 14.56 -3.44
N GLY A 293 4.43 14.07 -2.45
CA GLY A 293 4.19 14.78 -1.19
C GLY A 293 5.48 15.11 -0.44
N LEU A 294 6.43 14.16 -0.38
CA LEU A 294 7.73 14.35 0.25
C LEU A 294 8.59 15.40 -0.48
N LEU A 295 8.58 15.41 -1.81
CA LEU A 295 9.28 16.43 -2.59
C LEU A 295 8.69 17.82 -2.36
N VAL A 296 7.36 17.95 -2.41
CA VAL A 296 6.67 19.25 -2.40
C VAL A 296 6.49 19.83 -0.99
N SER A 297 6.52 19.02 0.06
CA SER A 297 6.48 19.50 1.44
C SER A 297 7.59 20.55 1.67
N PRO A 298 7.31 21.66 2.40
CA PRO A 298 8.33 22.66 2.71
C PRO A 298 9.56 22.08 3.42
N ILE A 299 9.32 21.07 4.27
CA ILE A 299 10.35 20.31 4.98
C ILE A 299 9.97 18.83 4.94
N SER A 300 10.93 17.99 4.56
CA SER A 300 10.80 16.53 4.55
C SER A 300 12.04 15.89 5.13
N TRP A 301 12.11 15.85 6.46
CA TRP A 301 13.16 15.15 7.21
C TRP A 301 13.31 13.68 6.83
N ALA A 302 14.50 13.11 7.07
CA ALA A 302 14.81 11.73 6.73
C ALA A 302 13.76 10.71 7.23
N HIS A 303 13.23 10.90 8.44
CA HIS A 303 12.20 10.03 9.03
C HIS A 303 10.81 10.11 8.36
N HIS A 304 10.56 11.08 7.47
CA HIS A 304 9.31 11.13 6.70
C HIS A 304 9.29 10.12 5.54
N TRP A 305 10.46 9.65 5.11
CA TRP A 305 10.63 8.81 3.92
C TRP A 305 10.49 7.31 4.19
N VAL A 306 9.78 6.92 5.25
CA VAL A 306 9.50 5.50 5.58
C VAL A 306 8.86 4.71 4.44
N TRP A 307 8.28 5.41 3.47
CA TRP A 307 7.74 4.89 2.20
C TRP A 307 8.74 4.13 1.33
N VAL A 308 10.06 4.27 1.55
CA VAL A 308 11.08 3.44 0.89
C VAL A 308 10.90 1.95 1.18
N VAL A 309 10.32 1.58 2.33
CA VAL A 309 10.06 0.19 2.70
C VAL A 309 8.95 -0.42 1.81
N PRO A 310 7.73 0.17 1.72
CA PRO A 310 6.74 -0.24 0.73
C PRO A 310 7.24 -0.16 -0.73
N LEU A 311 8.11 0.80 -1.07
CA LEU A 311 8.72 0.87 -2.41
C LEU A 311 9.58 -0.36 -2.70
N GLY A 312 10.46 -0.75 -1.77
CA GLY A 312 11.28 -1.95 -1.91
C GLY A 312 10.44 -3.21 -2.09
N ILE A 313 9.38 -3.37 -1.28
CA ILE A 313 8.42 -4.47 -1.41
C ILE A 313 7.76 -4.46 -2.79
N TRP A 314 7.34 -3.29 -3.28
CA TRP A 314 6.71 -3.16 -4.59
C TRP A 314 7.66 -3.48 -5.76
N LEU A 315 8.94 -3.11 -5.63
CA LEU A 315 9.99 -3.40 -6.62
C LEU A 315 10.42 -4.87 -6.65
N VAL A 316 10.17 -5.64 -5.59
CA VAL A 316 10.57 -7.06 -5.51
C VAL A 316 9.38 -8.02 -5.66
N HIS A 317 8.20 -7.63 -5.18
CA HIS A 317 7.01 -8.50 -5.12
C HIS A 317 5.79 -7.96 -5.85
N GLY A 318 5.79 -6.67 -6.23
CA GLY A 318 4.67 -6.02 -6.89
C GLY A 318 4.80 -5.93 -8.40
N ALA A 319 3.93 -5.13 -9.01
CA ALA A 319 3.97 -4.87 -10.45
C ALA A 319 5.28 -4.14 -10.86
N GLY A 320 5.95 -3.46 -9.92
CA GLY A 320 7.27 -2.88 -10.14
C GLY A 320 8.33 -3.92 -10.52
N ALA A 321 8.28 -5.11 -9.91
CA ALA A 321 9.25 -6.18 -10.14
C ALA A 321 9.26 -6.74 -11.57
N ARG A 322 8.15 -6.59 -12.31
CA ARG A 322 8.00 -7.07 -13.69
C ARG A 322 8.60 -6.11 -14.72
N ARG A 323 9.03 -4.92 -14.31
CA ARG A 323 9.58 -3.90 -15.21
C ARG A 323 11.10 -4.10 -15.39
N PRO A 324 11.65 -3.88 -16.60
CA PRO A 324 13.08 -3.95 -16.83
C PRO A 324 13.82 -2.93 -15.95
N GLY A 325 14.95 -3.32 -15.37
CA GLY A 325 15.73 -2.44 -14.49
C GLY A 325 15.23 -2.31 -13.04
N ALA A 326 14.13 -2.98 -12.66
CA ALA A 326 13.58 -2.91 -11.29
C ALA A 326 14.61 -3.27 -10.20
N ARG A 327 15.47 -4.27 -10.46
CA ARG A 327 16.55 -4.67 -9.55
C ARG A 327 17.60 -3.57 -9.34
N ALA A 328 17.90 -2.79 -10.37
CA ALA A 328 18.84 -1.68 -10.28
C ALA A 328 18.25 -0.51 -9.46
N VAL A 329 16.99 -0.19 -9.70
CA VAL A 329 16.25 0.83 -8.91
C VAL A 329 16.15 0.39 -7.44
N PHE A 330 15.87 -0.89 -7.20
CA PHE A 330 15.86 -1.44 -5.85
C PHE A 330 17.24 -1.34 -5.18
N ALA A 331 18.31 -1.76 -5.86
CA ALA A 331 19.67 -1.68 -5.34
C ALA A 331 20.09 -0.23 -5.01
N MET A 332 19.74 0.73 -5.87
CA MET A 332 19.96 2.16 -5.61
C MET A 332 19.32 2.59 -4.29
N TRP A 333 18.04 2.26 -4.05
CA TRP A 333 17.35 2.61 -2.81
C TRP A 333 17.92 1.89 -1.59
N VAL A 334 18.32 0.62 -1.71
CA VAL A 334 18.99 -0.12 -0.62
C VAL A 334 20.30 0.56 -0.24
N VAL A 335 21.10 0.98 -1.21
CA VAL A 335 22.35 1.70 -0.95
C VAL A 335 22.07 3.05 -0.29
N ILE A 336 21.19 3.87 -0.87
CA ILE A 336 20.93 5.23 -0.41
C ILE A 336 20.29 5.25 1.00
N ALA A 337 19.24 4.45 1.22
CA ALA A 337 18.52 4.41 2.49
C ALA A 337 19.20 3.50 3.53
N GLY A 338 20.00 2.51 3.09
CA GLY A 338 20.73 1.60 3.98
C GLY A 338 22.03 2.20 4.51
N LEU A 339 22.83 2.86 3.65
CA LEU A 339 24.01 3.61 4.10
C LEU A 339 23.63 4.83 4.94
N GLY A 340 22.47 5.40 4.65
CA GLY A 340 21.98 6.60 5.29
C GLY A 340 22.79 7.84 4.89
N VAL A 341 22.81 8.17 3.59
CA VAL A 341 23.67 9.23 3.04
C VAL A 341 23.50 10.58 3.77
N PRO A 342 22.27 11.10 4.01
CA PRO A 342 22.08 12.28 4.85
C PRO A 342 22.69 12.17 6.25
N TRP A 343 22.46 11.05 6.96
CA TRP A 343 23.04 10.81 8.28
C TRP A 343 24.58 10.80 8.25
N VAL A 344 25.20 10.15 7.26
CA VAL A 344 26.67 10.16 7.12
C VAL A 344 27.19 11.58 6.93
N LEU A 345 26.54 12.38 6.08
CA LEU A 345 26.91 13.78 5.87
C LEU A 345 26.75 14.61 7.14
N ARG A 346 25.68 14.40 7.92
CA ARG A 346 25.49 15.05 9.21
C ARG A 346 26.58 14.69 10.21
N VAL A 347 26.95 13.41 10.30
CA VAL A 347 28.04 12.95 11.19
C VAL A 347 29.38 13.56 10.76
N LEU A 348 29.63 13.70 9.46
CA LEU A 348 30.84 14.36 8.96
C LEU A 348 30.87 15.86 9.26
N ASP A 349 29.72 16.54 9.19
CA ASP A 349 29.59 17.94 9.59
C ASP A 349 29.83 18.12 11.10
N GLU A 350 29.28 17.22 11.93
CA GLU A 350 29.36 17.33 13.39
C GLU A 350 30.71 16.87 13.97
N TYR A 351 31.32 15.81 13.43
CA TYR A 351 32.49 15.15 14.02
C TYR A 351 33.67 14.94 13.06
N GLY A 352 33.48 15.22 11.76
CA GLY A 352 34.41 14.85 10.70
C GLY A 352 35.11 16.05 10.02
N PRO A 353 35.91 15.77 8.98
CA PRO A 353 36.40 16.83 8.10
C PRO A 353 35.20 17.39 7.33
N GLN A 354 35.02 18.70 7.46
CA GLN A 354 33.94 19.43 6.81
C GLN A 354 33.97 19.23 5.28
N PRO A 355 33.00 18.51 4.69
CA PRO A 355 32.94 18.30 3.25
C PRO A 355 32.70 19.64 2.55
N ALA A 356 33.23 19.79 1.33
CA ALA A 356 32.97 20.99 0.54
C ALA A 356 31.46 21.17 0.30
N ASP A 357 30.96 22.40 0.32
CA ASP A 357 29.54 22.71 0.18
C ASP A 357 28.90 22.05 -1.06
N ALA A 358 29.63 21.99 -2.17
CA ALA A 358 29.18 21.31 -3.39
C ALA A 358 28.96 19.80 -3.20
N VAL A 359 29.77 19.14 -2.37
CA VAL A 359 29.62 17.72 -2.02
C VAL A 359 28.37 17.53 -1.17
N VAL A 360 28.17 18.38 -0.15
CA VAL A 360 26.97 18.35 0.70
C VAL A 360 25.71 18.62 -0.12
N ALA A 361 25.76 19.58 -1.04
CA ALA A 361 24.61 19.93 -1.86
C ALA A 361 24.20 18.78 -2.79
N VAL A 362 25.15 18.09 -3.43
CA VAL A 362 24.87 16.97 -4.35
C VAL A 362 24.45 15.71 -3.59
N PHE A 363 25.24 15.26 -2.62
CA PHE A 363 24.93 14.02 -1.89
C PHE A 363 23.78 14.21 -0.89
N GLY A 364 23.60 15.42 -0.35
CA GLY A 364 22.43 15.82 0.42
C GLY A 364 21.15 15.98 -0.40
N ALA A 365 21.21 15.77 -1.72
CA ALA A 365 20.05 15.68 -2.61
C ALA A 365 19.76 14.23 -3.05
N ALA A 366 20.44 13.23 -2.46
CA ALA A 366 20.37 11.85 -2.93
C ALA A 366 18.94 11.30 -2.99
N TRP A 367 18.08 11.61 -2.03
CA TRP A 367 16.73 11.04 -2.00
C TRP A 367 15.77 11.70 -3.00
N PRO A 368 15.75 13.04 -3.15
CA PRO A 368 15.06 13.69 -4.26
C PRO A 368 15.55 13.22 -5.63
N ILE A 369 16.86 13.11 -5.84
CA ILE A 369 17.42 12.59 -7.10
C ILE A 369 16.96 11.15 -7.35
N ALA A 370 17.07 10.27 -6.35
CA ALA A 370 16.60 8.88 -6.45
C ALA A 370 15.10 8.79 -6.77
N THR A 371 14.31 9.74 -6.27
CA THR A 371 12.88 9.84 -6.56
C THR A 371 12.62 10.21 -8.01
N PHE A 372 13.29 11.25 -8.53
CA PHE A 372 13.19 11.63 -9.94
C PHE A 372 13.68 10.51 -10.87
N VAL A 373 14.77 9.82 -10.52
CA VAL A 373 15.26 8.64 -11.25
C VAL A 373 14.22 7.53 -11.25
N THR A 374 13.59 7.25 -10.10
CA THR A 374 12.55 6.23 -9.98
C THR A 374 11.32 6.58 -10.81
N MET A 375 10.83 7.82 -10.74
CA MET A 375 9.69 8.27 -11.53
C MET A 375 10.01 8.31 -13.04
N GLY A 376 11.20 8.77 -13.41
CA GLY A 376 11.68 8.74 -14.79
C GLY A 376 11.79 7.32 -15.34
N TRP A 377 12.29 6.38 -14.53
CA TRP A 377 12.30 4.96 -14.84
C TRP A 377 10.88 4.43 -15.07
N LEU A 378 9.90 4.74 -14.21
CA LEU A 378 8.51 4.35 -14.40
C LEU A 378 7.96 4.83 -15.74
N ILE A 379 8.26 6.07 -16.11
CA ILE A 379 7.83 6.67 -17.38
C ILE A 379 8.49 5.94 -18.56
N ALA A 380 9.80 5.68 -18.49
CA ALA A 380 10.56 5.05 -19.55
C ALA A 380 10.19 3.57 -19.75
N THR A 381 9.92 2.84 -18.67
CA THR A 381 9.57 1.40 -18.70
C THR A 381 8.06 1.21 -18.61
N ARG A 382 7.29 2.12 -19.22
CA ARG A 382 5.84 2.14 -19.13
C ARG A 382 5.28 0.76 -19.45
N ALA A 383 4.71 0.11 -18.45
CA ALA A 383 3.90 -1.07 -18.70
C ALA A 383 2.70 -0.60 -19.52
N HIS A 384 2.46 -1.21 -20.69
CA HIS A 384 1.30 -0.91 -21.52
C HIS A 384 0.05 -1.00 -20.64
N ARG A 385 -0.50 0.16 -20.27
CA ARG A 385 -1.85 0.27 -19.74
C ARG A 385 -2.75 -0.02 -20.93
N ASP A 386 -3.27 -1.23 -20.99
CA ASP A 386 -4.30 -1.66 -21.93
C ASP A 386 -3.88 -1.54 -23.40
N ALA A 387 -2.90 -2.35 -23.83
CA ALA A 387 -2.92 -2.84 -25.20
C ALA A 387 -3.72 -4.15 -25.17
N GLY A 388 -4.88 -4.18 -25.83
CA GLY A 388 -5.51 -5.44 -26.19
C GLY A 388 -4.57 -6.24 -27.11
N PRO A 389 -4.83 -7.54 -27.34
CA PRO A 389 -3.93 -8.43 -28.10
C PRO A 389 -3.65 -8.03 -29.56
N ALA A 390 -4.21 -6.92 -30.05
CA ALA A 390 -4.17 -6.51 -31.45
C ALA A 390 -2.99 -5.61 -31.82
N ASP A 391 -2.27 -5.04 -30.85
CA ASP A 391 -1.23 -4.02 -31.10
C ASP A 391 0.18 -4.48 -30.73
N ASP A 392 0.46 -5.80 -30.77
CA ASP A 392 1.83 -6.31 -30.65
C ASP A 392 2.47 -6.46 -32.05
N PRO A 393 3.30 -5.50 -32.50
CA PRO A 393 3.98 -5.60 -33.79
C PRO A 393 5.02 -6.73 -33.82
N GLU A 394 5.44 -7.26 -32.67
CA GLU A 394 6.41 -8.34 -32.57
C GLU A 394 5.77 -9.71 -32.86
N ALA A 395 4.49 -9.89 -32.49
CA ALA A 395 3.69 -11.07 -32.82
C ALA A 395 3.36 -11.17 -34.32
N ALA A 396 3.29 -10.04 -35.03
CA ALA A 396 3.09 -10.00 -36.48
C ALA A 396 4.36 -10.36 -37.28
N ALA A 397 5.54 -10.30 -36.65
CA ALA A 397 6.83 -10.40 -37.33
C ALA A 397 7.45 -11.81 -37.27
N ASN A 398 7.00 -12.72 -36.41
CA ASN A 398 7.65 -14.03 -36.26
C ASN A 398 6.67 -15.19 -35.96
N PRO A 399 6.14 -15.88 -36.99
CA PRO A 399 5.23 -17.02 -36.82
C PRO A 399 5.86 -18.25 -36.13
N GLU A 400 7.19 -18.35 -36.07
CA GLU A 400 7.90 -19.53 -35.54
C GLU A 400 8.13 -19.47 -34.02
N ALA A 401 8.13 -18.27 -33.41
CA ALA A 401 8.30 -18.13 -31.96
C ALA A 401 7.08 -18.62 -31.16
N ALA A 402 5.91 -18.72 -31.79
CA ALA A 402 4.67 -19.24 -31.19
C ALA A 402 4.71 -20.75 -30.91
N ALA A 403 5.72 -21.48 -31.39
CA ALA A 403 5.74 -22.95 -31.34
C ALA A 403 6.56 -23.55 -30.20
N ASN A 404 7.18 -22.76 -29.30
CA ASN A 404 8.01 -23.31 -28.22
C ASN A 404 7.30 -23.26 -26.85
N PRO A 405 6.71 -24.37 -26.32
CA PRO A 405 5.79 -24.31 -25.19
C PRO A 405 6.45 -24.27 -23.80
N GLU A 406 7.78 -24.39 -23.70
CA GLU A 406 8.43 -24.74 -22.42
C GLU A 406 8.99 -23.57 -21.59
N SER A 407 8.71 -22.30 -21.93
CA SER A 407 9.34 -21.14 -21.23
C SER A 407 8.39 -20.11 -20.60
N ASP A 408 7.09 -20.39 -20.53
CA ASP A 408 6.10 -19.43 -20.04
C ASP A 408 5.39 -19.93 -18.77
N ASP A 409 5.89 -19.53 -17.59
CA ASP A 409 5.33 -19.85 -16.26
C ASP A 409 4.04 -19.05 -15.93
N ARG A 410 3.34 -18.55 -16.94
CA ARG A 410 2.03 -17.90 -16.78
C ARG A 410 0.95 -18.99 -16.77
N PRO A 411 0.02 -18.98 -15.79
CA PRO A 411 -1.17 -19.82 -15.83
C PRO A 411 -1.86 -19.69 -17.18
N ARG A 412 -1.98 -20.78 -17.93
CA ARG A 412 -2.74 -20.84 -19.18
C ARG A 412 -4.15 -21.36 -18.98
N ASP A 413 -4.45 -21.91 -17.80
CA ASP A 413 -5.67 -22.64 -17.54
C ASP A 413 -6.47 -22.05 -16.38
N VAL A 414 -7.80 -22.07 -16.54
CA VAL A 414 -8.81 -21.75 -15.53
C VAL A 414 -9.68 -22.98 -15.37
N VAL A 415 -10.04 -23.35 -14.14
CA VAL A 415 -10.89 -24.49 -13.86
C VAL A 415 -12.22 -24.04 -13.26
N ALA A 416 -13.30 -24.70 -13.66
CA ALA A 416 -14.66 -24.47 -13.19
C ALA A 416 -15.27 -25.77 -12.67
N ALA A 417 -15.92 -25.72 -11.51
CA ALA A 417 -16.48 -26.89 -10.84
C ALA A 417 -18.00 -26.99 -11.05
N ALA A 418 -18.43 -28.04 -11.74
CA ALA A 418 -19.82 -28.48 -11.69
C ALA A 418 -20.04 -29.31 -10.42
N VAL A 419 -20.32 -28.62 -9.32
CA VAL A 419 -20.66 -29.27 -8.05
C VAL A 419 -22.07 -29.86 -8.18
N ILE A 420 -22.14 -31.19 -8.27
CA ILE A 420 -23.40 -31.93 -8.46
C ILE A 420 -23.79 -32.61 -7.15
N ASP A 421 -25.02 -32.37 -6.71
CA ASP A 421 -25.68 -33.10 -5.63
C ASP A 421 -27.02 -33.66 -6.14
N ARG A 422 -27.10 -34.98 -6.27
CA ARG A 422 -28.21 -35.73 -6.90
C ARG A 422 -28.51 -35.22 -8.31
N ASP A 423 -29.68 -34.62 -8.51
CA ASP A 423 -30.21 -34.13 -9.77
C ASP A 423 -30.05 -32.60 -9.95
N ARG A 424 -29.20 -31.96 -9.12
CA ARG A 424 -28.95 -30.52 -9.18
C ARG A 424 -27.46 -30.18 -9.26
N VAL A 425 -27.16 -29.10 -9.99
CA VAL A 425 -25.82 -28.47 -10.04
C VAL A 425 -25.86 -27.10 -9.38
N LEU A 426 -24.78 -26.73 -8.71
CA LEU A 426 -24.63 -25.43 -8.10
C LEU A 426 -24.06 -24.42 -9.10
N LEU A 427 -24.78 -23.31 -9.32
CA LEU A 427 -24.25 -22.14 -10.02
C LEU A 427 -24.08 -20.99 -9.03
N ALA A 428 -23.13 -20.12 -9.33
CA ALA A 428 -22.83 -18.94 -8.53
C ALA A 428 -22.97 -17.68 -9.39
N GLN A 429 -23.52 -16.61 -8.80
CA GLN A 429 -23.75 -15.35 -9.49
C GLN A 429 -22.53 -14.44 -9.31
N ARG A 430 -21.90 -14.11 -10.44
CA ARG A 430 -20.63 -13.38 -10.46
C ARG A 430 -20.78 -11.98 -9.87
N ALA A 431 -19.87 -11.58 -8.99
CA ALA A 431 -19.86 -10.25 -8.38
C ALA A 431 -19.11 -9.19 -9.20
N HIS A 432 -18.03 -9.59 -9.87
CA HIS A 432 -17.16 -8.71 -10.68
C HIS A 432 -16.53 -9.47 -11.86
N PRO A 433 -16.12 -8.80 -12.96
CA PRO A 433 -16.25 -7.37 -13.25
C PRO A 433 -17.67 -6.94 -13.64
N ALA A 434 -17.96 -5.64 -13.69
CA ALA A 434 -19.31 -5.09 -13.93
C ALA A 434 -19.99 -5.61 -15.21
N ALA A 435 -19.22 -5.96 -16.25
CA ALA A 435 -19.75 -6.51 -17.50
C ALA A 435 -20.38 -7.91 -17.35
N LEU A 436 -20.02 -8.64 -16.30
CA LEU A 436 -20.49 -10.00 -16.01
C LEU A 436 -21.21 -10.08 -14.66
N ALA A 437 -21.26 -9.00 -13.89
CA ALA A 437 -21.89 -8.97 -12.57
C ALA A 437 -23.38 -9.30 -12.71
N GLY A 438 -23.88 -10.20 -11.86
CA GLY A 438 -25.26 -10.68 -11.92
C GLY A 438 -25.49 -11.87 -12.84
N LYS A 439 -24.49 -12.34 -13.60
CA LYS A 439 -24.62 -13.54 -14.43
C LYS A 439 -24.21 -14.80 -13.66
N TRP A 440 -24.84 -15.92 -14.00
CA TRP A 440 -24.54 -17.25 -13.44
C TRP A 440 -23.34 -17.90 -14.14
N GLU A 441 -22.49 -18.53 -13.35
CA GLU A 441 -21.34 -19.32 -13.80
C GLU A 441 -21.10 -20.54 -12.91
N LEU A 442 -20.25 -21.46 -13.40
CA LEU A 442 -19.66 -22.48 -12.55
C LEU A 442 -18.56 -21.86 -11.66
N PRO A 443 -18.56 -22.07 -10.34
CA PRO A 443 -17.53 -21.53 -9.44
C PRO A 443 -16.15 -22.13 -9.75
N GLY A 444 -15.09 -21.34 -9.59
CA GLY A 444 -13.73 -21.75 -9.91
C GLY A 444 -12.79 -20.60 -10.24
N GLY A 445 -11.54 -20.95 -10.57
CA GLY A 445 -10.48 -19.96 -10.71
C GLY A 445 -9.24 -20.45 -11.44
N ARG A 446 -8.17 -19.68 -11.35
CA ARG A 446 -6.94 -19.92 -12.14
C ARG A 446 -6.15 -21.07 -11.54
N VAL A 447 -5.55 -21.88 -12.39
CA VAL A 447 -4.57 -22.89 -11.98
C VAL A 447 -3.25 -22.19 -11.64
N GLU A 448 -2.75 -22.34 -10.42
CA GLU A 448 -1.46 -21.75 -10.03
C GLU A 448 -0.27 -22.55 -10.59
N SER A 449 0.92 -21.93 -10.67
CA SER A 449 2.12 -22.63 -11.14
C SER A 449 2.46 -23.81 -10.20
N GLY A 450 2.68 -24.99 -10.80
CA GLY A 450 2.92 -26.24 -10.07
C GLY A 450 1.67 -26.93 -9.52
N GLU A 451 0.47 -26.39 -9.78
CA GLU A 451 -0.81 -26.96 -9.37
C GLU A 451 -1.44 -27.79 -10.49
N THR A 452 -2.01 -28.95 -10.17
CA THR A 452 -2.84 -29.72 -11.10
C THR A 452 -4.26 -29.13 -11.17
N HIS A 453 -5.00 -29.38 -12.26
CA HIS A 453 -6.39 -28.91 -12.38
C HIS A 453 -7.27 -29.35 -11.21
N ALA A 454 -7.11 -30.60 -10.73
CA ALA A 454 -7.84 -31.11 -9.59
C ALA A 454 -7.50 -30.37 -8.29
N GLN A 455 -6.23 -30.03 -8.07
CA GLN A 455 -5.81 -29.27 -6.89
C GLN A 455 -6.37 -27.84 -6.93
N ALA A 456 -6.30 -27.18 -8.09
CA ALA A 456 -6.86 -25.85 -8.30
C ALA A 456 -8.37 -25.84 -8.03
N LEU A 457 -9.10 -26.82 -8.58
CA LEU A 457 -10.55 -26.94 -8.40
C LEU A 457 -10.93 -27.06 -6.92
N VAL A 458 -10.23 -27.91 -6.16
CA VAL A 458 -10.50 -28.12 -4.73
C VAL A 458 -10.18 -26.88 -3.91
N ARG A 459 -9.06 -26.19 -4.22
CA ARG A 459 -8.67 -24.94 -3.55
C ARG A 459 -9.69 -23.84 -3.79
N GLU A 460 -10.07 -23.60 -5.05
CA GLU A 460 -11.01 -22.54 -5.42
C GLU A 460 -12.38 -22.76 -4.76
N ILE A 461 -12.90 -23.99 -4.75
CA ILE A 461 -14.19 -24.28 -4.13
C ILE A 461 -14.16 -24.12 -2.60
N ARG A 462 -13.03 -24.42 -1.96
CA ARG A 462 -12.85 -24.15 -0.53
C ARG A 462 -12.86 -22.64 -0.26
N GLU A 463 -12.22 -21.84 -1.11
CA GLU A 463 -12.10 -20.38 -0.94
C GLU A 463 -13.42 -19.66 -1.26
N GLU A 464 -14.07 -20.01 -2.38
CA GLU A 464 -15.27 -19.32 -2.86
C GLU A 464 -16.55 -19.79 -2.16
N LEU A 465 -16.61 -21.07 -1.77
CA LEU A 465 -17.84 -21.69 -1.25
C LEU A 465 -17.73 -22.22 0.18
N GLY A 466 -16.54 -22.30 0.76
CA GLY A 466 -16.33 -22.87 2.09
C GLY A 466 -16.63 -24.37 2.18
N ALA A 467 -16.54 -25.08 1.05
CA ALA A 467 -16.90 -26.50 0.93
C ALA A 467 -15.70 -27.35 0.45
N GLU A 468 -15.69 -28.62 0.84
CA GLU A 468 -14.72 -29.60 0.35
C GLU A 468 -15.35 -30.42 -0.77
N VAL A 469 -14.66 -30.51 -1.91
CA VAL A 469 -15.08 -31.31 -3.05
C VAL A 469 -14.02 -32.32 -3.47
N GLU A 470 -14.45 -33.34 -4.19
CA GLU A 470 -13.58 -34.22 -4.95
C GLU A 470 -13.77 -33.93 -6.44
N ALA A 471 -12.68 -33.61 -7.14
CA ALA A 471 -12.66 -33.42 -8.58
C ALA A 471 -12.84 -34.76 -9.30
N GLY A 472 -13.71 -34.79 -10.32
CA GLY A 472 -13.99 -35.92 -11.18
C GLY A 472 -13.69 -35.62 -12.64
N ASP A 473 -14.44 -36.26 -13.54
CA ASP A 473 -14.22 -36.18 -14.99
C ASP A 473 -14.52 -34.79 -15.56
N GLY A 474 -13.87 -34.44 -16.67
CA GLY A 474 -14.14 -33.21 -17.42
C GLY A 474 -15.56 -33.14 -17.99
N ILE A 475 -16.11 -31.93 -18.09
CA ILE A 475 -17.42 -31.65 -18.68
C ILE A 475 -17.24 -30.79 -19.92
N GLY A 476 -17.85 -31.23 -21.03
CA GLY A 476 -17.86 -30.49 -22.28
C GLY A 476 -16.46 -30.31 -22.88
N THR A 477 -16.33 -29.31 -23.77
CA THR A 477 -15.06 -28.95 -24.40
C THR A 477 -14.45 -27.72 -23.72
N PRO A 478 -13.12 -27.63 -23.58
CA PRO A 478 -12.47 -26.44 -23.04
C PRO A 478 -12.77 -25.19 -23.88
N VAL A 479 -12.94 -24.04 -23.21
CA VAL A 479 -13.33 -22.78 -23.85
C VAL A 479 -12.16 -21.80 -23.85
N ALA A 480 -11.74 -21.37 -25.03
CA ALA A 480 -10.71 -20.34 -25.17
C ALA A 480 -11.26 -18.97 -24.75
N LEU A 481 -10.58 -18.31 -23.81
CA LEU A 481 -10.94 -17.00 -23.30
C LEU A 481 -10.17 -15.88 -24.04
N PRO A 482 -10.74 -14.66 -24.17
CA PRO A 482 -10.11 -13.55 -24.90
C PRO A 482 -8.75 -13.09 -24.37
N ASN A 483 -8.38 -13.48 -23.15
CA ASN A 483 -7.11 -13.16 -22.49
C ASN A 483 -6.02 -14.23 -22.70
N GLY A 484 -6.24 -15.18 -23.62
CA GLY A 484 -5.30 -16.25 -23.92
C GLY A 484 -5.31 -17.42 -22.93
N LEU A 485 -6.28 -17.44 -22.01
CA LEU A 485 -6.50 -18.57 -21.09
C LEU A 485 -7.46 -19.59 -21.70
N THR A 486 -7.41 -20.83 -21.21
CA THR A 486 -8.36 -21.89 -21.53
C THR A 486 -9.14 -22.27 -20.28
N LEU A 487 -10.47 -22.22 -20.37
CA LEU A 487 -11.39 -22.56 -19.28
C LEU A 487 -11.82 -24.03 -19.40
N HIS A 488 -11.64 -24.81 -18.34
CA HIS A 488 -11.94 -26.24 -18.27
C HIS A 488 -12.99 -26.51 -17.19
N ALA A 489 -14.10 -27.17 -17.53
CA ALA A 489 -15.08 -27.61 -16.54
C ALA A 489 -14.81 -29.04 -16.07
N TYR A 490 -14.96 -29.28 -14.77
CA TYR A 490 -14.85 -30.59 -14.15
C TYR A 490 -16.08 -30.89 -13.29
N ARG A 491 -16.54 -32.14 -13.32
CA ARG A 491 -17.52 -32.65 -12.35
C ARG A 491 -16.89 -32.60 -10.96
N ALA A 492 -17.63 -32.15 -9.96
CA ALA A 492 -17.17 -32.11 -8.58
C ALA A 492 -18.22 -32.75 -7.66
N ARG A 493 -17.77 -33.61 -6.75
CA ARG A 493 -18.63 -34.22 -5.73
C ARG A 493 -18.40 -33.56 -4.38
N LEU A 494 -19.46 -33.07 -3.75
CA LEU A 494 -19.40 -32.53 -2.40
C LEU A 494 -19.01 -33.62 -1.40
N ARG A 495 -17.92 -33.40 -0.65
CA ARG A 495 -17.42 -34.31 0.39
C ARG A 495 -17.89 -33.88 1.78
N SER A 496 -17.76 -32.59 2.09
CA SER A 496 -18.18 -32.00 3.37
C SER A 496 -18.37 -30.49 3.25
N GLY A 497 -19.09 -29.91 4.22
CA GLY A 497 -19.44 -28.49 4.24
C GLY A 497 -20.78 -28.18 3.54
N THR A 498 -21.33 -27.01 3.83
CA THR A 498 -22.50 -26.46 3.14
C THR A 498 -22.04 -25.28 2.30
N PRO A 499 -22.07 -25.38 0.96
CA PRO A 499 -21.64 -24.30 0.08
C PRO A 499 -22.35 -22.98 0.40
N ALA A 500 -21.60 -21.89 0.53
CA ALA A 500 -22.12 -20.55 0.81
C ALA A 500 -21.43 -19.50 -0.09
N ALA A 501 -22.14 -18.45 -0.50
CA ALA A 501 -21.59 -17.43 -1.39
C ALA A 501 -20.60 -16.51 -0.63
N LEU A 502 -19.31 -16.88 -0.59
CA LEU A 502 -18.27 -16.08 0.09
C LEU A 502 -17.73 -14.95 -0.81
N GLU A 503 -17.61 -15.21 -2.12
CA GLU A 503 -17.12 -14.24 -3.12
C GLU A 503 -18.16 -13.89 -4.20
N HIS A 504 -19.29 -14.59 -4.21
CA HIS A 504 -20.39 -14.43 -5.17
C HIS A 504 -21.55 -13.59 -4.60
N LEU A 505 -22.38 -13.01 -5.47
CA LEU A 505 -23.57 -12.25 -5.05
C LEU A 505 -24.66 -13.17 -4.49
N GLU A 506 -24.85 -14.30 -5.17
CA GLU A 506 -25.86 -15.31 -4.85
C GLU A 506 -25.34 -16.67 -5.31
N MET A 507 -25.85 -17.74 -4.70
CA MET A 507 -25.65 -19.11 -5.16
C MET A 507 -26.96 -19.86 -5.15
N ARG A 508 -27.18 -20.71 -6.16
CA ARG A 508 -28.41 -21.48 -6.28
C ARG A 508 -28.16 -22.83 -6.93
N TRP A 509 -28.92 -23.82 -6.47
CA TRP A 509 -28.98 -25.15 -7.08
C TRP A 509 -29.98 -25.15 -8.23
N PHE A 510 -29.57 -25.70 -9.37
CA PHE A 510 -30.38 -25.80 -10.59
C PHE A 510 -30.56 -27.25 -11.00
N THR A 511 -31.80 -27.63 -11.28
CA THR A 511 -32.16 -28.88 -11.97
C THR A 511 -31.89 -28.78 -13.47
N ALA A 512 -31.86 -29.91 -14.17
CA ALA A 512 -31.74 -29.93 -15.63
C ALA A 512 -32.90 -29.21 -16.36
N ALA A 513 -34.08 -29.11 -15.74
CA ALA A 513 -35.20 -28.35 -16.29
C ALA A 513 -34.99 -26.83 -16.13
N GLU A 514 -34.50 -26.39 -14.96
CA GLU A 514 -34.21 -24.99 -14.68
C GLU A 514 -33.02 -24.47 -15.50
N LEU A 515 -31.98 -25.30 -15.72
CA LEU A 515 -30.87 -24.94 -16.60
C LEU A 515 -31.33 -24.70 -18.04
N ARG A 516 -32.26 -25.51 -18.56
CA ARG A 516 -32.81 -25.33 -19.92
C ARG A 516 -33.71 -24.10 -20.04
N ALA A 517 -34.32 -23.68 -18.94
CA ALA A 517 -35.19 -22.51 -18.88
C ALA A 517 -34.43 -21.22 -18.59
N LEU A 518 -33.13 -21.29 -18.24
CA LEU A 518 -32.31 -20.14 -17.93
C LEU A 518 -32.04 -19.34 -19.20
N ASP A 519 -32.28 -18.02 -19.15
CA ASP A 519 -32.00 -17.17 -20.30
C ASP A 519 -30.49 -17.15 -20.58
N ALA A 520 -30.10 -17.26 -21.85
CA ALA A 520 -28.70 -17.27 -22.22
C ALA A 520 -28.01 -15.96 -21.79
N GLU A 521 -28.73 -14.84 -21.76
CA GLU A 521 -28.21 -13.55 -21.32
C GLU A 521 -27.79 -13.54 -19.84
N ASP A 522 -28.46 -14.34 -19.00
CA ASP A 522 -28.22 -14.49 -17.57
C ASP A 522 -27.02 -15.38 -17.24
N VAL A 523 -26.43 -16.05 -18.23
CA VAL A 523 -25.25 -16.93 -18.06
C VAL A 523 -24.01 -16.26 -18.63
N VAL A 524 -22.89 -16.41 -17.92
CA VAL A 524 -21.58 -15.92 -18.40
C VAL A 524 -21.30 -16.53 -19.78
N PRO A 525 -20.90 -15.72 -20.80
CA PRO A 525 -20.76 -16.20 -22.17
C PRO A 525 -19.87 -17.44 -22.36
N ALA A 526 -18.83 -17.59 -21.52
CA ALA A 526 -17.93 -18.74 -21.57
C ALA A 526 -18.61 -20.05 -21.16
N ASP A 527 -19.49 -20.01 -20.17
CA ASP A 527 -20.15 -21.17 -19.57
C ASP A 527 -21.39 -21.64 -20.35
N ARG A 528 -21.97 -20.77 -21.19
CA ARG A 528 -23.19 -21.07 -21.96
C ARG A 528 -23.10 -22.37 -22.76
N GLY A 529 -21.93 -22.63 -23.34
CA GLY A 529 -21.67 -23.81 -24.16
C GLY A 529 -21.82 -25.13 -23.41
N TRP A 530 -21.67 -25.11 -22.08
CA TRP A 530 -21.73 -26.31 -21.24
C TRP A 530 -23.12 -26.65 -20.72
N ILE A 531 -24.12 -25.78 -20.89
CA ILE A 531 -25.50 -26.05 -20.40
C ILE A 531 -26.03 -27.42 -20.88
N PRO A 532 -25.90 -27.82 -22.17
CA PRO A 532 -26.34 -29.14 -22.61
C PRO A 532 -25.58 -30.29 -21.95
N ASP A 533 -24.28 -30.13 -21.70
CA ASP A 533 -23.44 -31.15 -21.06
C ASP A 533 -23.75 -31.28 -19.56
N LEU A 534 -24.02 -30.17 -18.88
CA LEU A 534 -24.49 -30.14 -17.50
C LEU A 534 -25.85 -30.84 -17.38
N CYS A 535 -26.80 -30.57 -18.28
CA CYS A 535 -28.09 -31.26 -18.29
C CYS A 535 -27.93 -32.78 -18.43
N ARG A 536 -27.05 -33.23 -19.34
CA ARG A 536 -26.74 -34.66 -19.52
C ARG A 536 -26.13 -35.26 -18.25
N ALA A 537 -25.18 -34.57 -17.63
CA ALA A 537 -24.53 -35.00 -16.40
C ALA A 537 -25.52 -35.19 -15.23
N LEU A 538 -26.52 -34.31 -15.13
CA LEU A 538 -27.58 -34.40 -14.11
C LEU A 538 -28.53 -35.56 -14.37
N GLU A 539 -28.89 -35.80 -15.63
CA GLU A 539 -29.76 -36.91 -16.03
C GLU A 539 -29.10 -38.27 -15.80
N GLU A 540 -27.81 -38.40 -16.11
CA GLU A 540 -27.02 -39.61 -15.81
C GLU A 540 -26.94 -39.91 -14.31
N THR A 541 -26.80 -38.88 -13.49
CA THR A 541 -26.73 -39.02 -12.03
C THR A 541 -28.08 -39.45 -11.46
N ARG A 542 -29.18 -38.88 -11.97
CA ARG A 542 -30.55 -39.29 -11.61
C ARG A 542 -30.85 -40.76 -11.95
N VAL A 543 -30.34 -41.28 -13.06
CA VAL A 543 -30.52 -42.69 -13.46
C VAL A 543 -29.72 -43.63 -12.54
N ARG A 544 -28.52 -43.22 -12.11
CA ARG A 544 -27.69 -44.02 -11.19
C ARG A 544 -28.24 -44.11 -9.77
N ASP A 545 -28.92 -43.07 -9.30
CA ASP A 545 -29.51 -43.03 -7.95
C ASP A 545 -30.91 -43.69 -7.89
N ALA A 546 -31.52 -44.00 -9.03
CA ALA A 546 -32.85 -44.61 -9.15
C ALA A 546 -32.82 -46.13 -9.37
N GLY A 547 -31.64 -46.72 -9.56
CA GLY A 547 -31.40 -48.17 -9.64
C GLY A 547 -30.64 -48.66 -8.42
#